data_AF-K0RUZ7-F1
#
_entry.id   AF-K0RUZ7-F1
#
_cell.length_a   1.000
_cell.length_b   1.000
_cell.length_c   1.000
_cell.angle_alpha   90.00
_cell.angle_beta   90.00
_cell.angle_gamma   90.00
#
_symmetry.space_group_name_H-M   'P 1'
#
loop_
_entity.id
_entity.type
_entity.pdbx_description
1 polymer ?
#
loop_
_entity_poly.entity_id
_entity_poly.type
_entity_poly.pdbx_seq_one_letter_code
_entity_poly.pdbx_strand_id
1 'polypeptide(L)'
;MGPGDRPSADHASRIVAGPPRLPVLSSSCPGFVCLAEKTAPAAVSLLSSAKSPMAAAGALIKAASERGRRAGEGRRPEAPYHVAVMPCHDKKLEAGRDDLTWEGG
;
A
#
# COMPACT_ATOMS: atom_id res chain seq x y z
N MET A 1 13.66 -1.16 21.51
CA MET A 1 12.60 -0.72 20.59
C MET A 1 12.60 0.81 20.57
N GLY A 2 13.29 1.40 19.60
CA GLY A 2 13.29 2.85 19.38
C GLY A 2 12.44 3.21 18.16
N PRO A 3 11.79 4.39 18.13
CA PRO A 3 10.86 4.78 17.07
C PRO A 3 11.52 5.28 15.76
N GLY A 4 12.84 5.15 15.58
CA GLY A 4 13.57 5.83 14.49
C GLY A 4 14.22 4.98 13.39
N ASP A 5 14.34 3.66 13.54
CA ASP A 5 15.18 2.83 12.65
C ASP A 5 14.41 1.71 11.93
N ARG A 6 13.21 2.02 11.42
CA ARG A 6 12.59 1.15 10.41
C ARG A 6 12.77 1.85 9.06
N PRO A 7 13.55 1.29 8.12
CA PRO A 7 13.61 1.84 6.78
C PRO A 7 12.21 1.77 6.17
N SER A 8 11.49 2.90 6.21
CA SER A 8 10.27 3.12 5.46
C SER A 8 10.67 3.17 3.99
N ALA A 9 10.60 2.02 3.34
CA ALA A 9 10.70 1.90 1.90
C ALA A 9 9.38 1.27 1.48
N ASP A 10 8.62 1.99 0.65
CA ASP A 10 7.35 1.54 0.08
C ASP A 10 7.40 0.07 -0.32
N HIS A 11 6.33 -0.69 -0.09
CA HIS A 11 6.24 -2.03 -0.68
C HIS A 11 6.33 -1.96 -2.21
N ALA A 12 5.90 -0.83 -2.79
CA ALA A 12 6.08 -0.48 -4.19
C ALA A 12 7.53 -0.16 -4.59
N SER A 13 8.36 0.38 -3.68
CA SER A 13 9.76 0.74 -3.96
C SER A 13 10.76 -0.36 -3.60
N ARG A 14 10.34 -1.34 -2.77
CA ARG A 14 11.09 -2.57 -2.48
C ARG A 14 11.06 -3.59 -3.63
N ILE A 15 10.18 -3.43 -4.61
CA ILE A 15 10.08 -4.34 -5.75
C ILE A 15 10.68 -3.66 -6.98
N VAL A 16 11.90 -4.11 -7.32
CA VAL A 16 12.74 -3.68 -8.45
C VAL A 16 11.92 -3.38 -9.70
N ALA A 17 12.18 -2.23 -10.33
CA ALA A 17 11.65 -1.80 -11.63
C ALA A 17 12.17 -2.66 -12.80
N GLY A 18 11.99 -3.97 -12.71
CA GLY A 18 12.38 -4.98 -13.69
C GLY A 18 11.26 -6.00 -13.93
N PRO A 19 11.41 -6.88 -14.93
CA PRO A 19 10.40 -7.90 -15.23
C PRO A 19 10.18 -8.80 -13.99
N PRO A 20 8.92 -9.23 -13.74
CA PRO A 20 8.59 -10.02 -12.55
C PRO A 20 9.41 -11.32 -12.53
N ARG A 21 10.02 -11.61 -11.39
CA ARG A 21 10.74 -12.87 -11.16
C ARG A 21 9.72 -13.98 -10.99
N LEU A 22 9.91 -15.09 -11.70
CA LEU A 22 9.02 -16.24 -11.64
C LEU A 22 9.49 -17.23 -10.58
N PRO A 23 8.57 -17.86 -9.83
CA PRO A 23 7.12 -17.67 -9.86
C PRO A 23 6.68 -16.36 -9.19
N VAL A 24 5.55 -15.77 -9.64
CA VAL A 24 4.95 -14.59 -8.96
C VAL A 24 4.06 -15.05 -7.82
N LEU A 25 4.29 -14.51 -6.63
CA LEU A 25 3.52 -14.76 -5.42
C LEU A 25 2.50 -13.65 -5.19
N SER A 26 1.31 -14.01 -4.70
CA SER A 26 0.26 -13.03 -4.38
C SER A 26 0.66 -12.13 -3.20
N SER A 27 0.30 -10.85 -3.27
CA SER A 27 0.51 -9.84 -2.23
C SER A 27 -0.79 -9.34 -1.59
N SER A 28 -1.95 -9.90 -1.94
CA SER A 28 -3.26 -9.38 -1.50
C SER A 28 -3.58 -9.60 -0.03
N CYS A 29 -2.93 -10.60 0.59
CA CYS A 29 -3.10 -10.99 1.98
C CYS A 29 -1.96 -10.40 2.84
N PRO A 30 -2.26 -9.45 3.76
CA PRO A 30 -1.23 -8.83 4.60
C PRO A 30 -0.54 -9.83 5.53
N GLY A 31 -1.24 -10.85 6.02
CA GLY A 31 -0.65 -11.92 6.83
C GLY A 31 0.40 -12.73 6.06
N PHE A 32 0.15 -13.03 4.78
CA PHE A 32 1.11 -13.73 3.92
C PHE A 32 2.34 -12.88 3.61
N VAL A 33 2.14 -11.60 3.28
CA VAL A 33 3.25 -10.65 3.06
C VAL A 33 4.12 -10.55 4.31
N CYS A 34 3.50 -10.39 5.49
CA CYS A 34 4.21 -10.35 6.77
C CYS A 34 4.97 -11.66 7.05
N LEU A 35 4.39 -12.81 6.72
CA LEU A 35 5.08 -14.10 6.83
C LEU A 35 6.32 -14.12 5.94
N ALA A 36 6.16 -13.80 4.64
CA ALA A 36 7.26 -13.80 3.68
C ALA A 36 8.39 -12.82 4.09
N GLU A 37 8.04 -11.61 4.53
CA GLU A 37 9.01 -10.62 5.01
C GLU A 37 9.80 -11.12 6.24
N LYS A 38 9.19 -11.91 7.13
CA LYS A 38 9.82 -12.39 8.37
C LYS A 38 10.59 -13.70 8.21
N THR A 39 10.08 -14.64 7.41
CA THR A 39 10.59 -16.02 7.37
C THR A 39 11.35 -16.35 6.09
N ALA A 40 11.08 -15.65 4.99
CA ALA A 40 11.69 -15.94 3.69
C ALA A 40 12.03 -14.65 2.91
N PRO A 41 13.06 -13.88 3.33
CA PRO A 41 13.43 -12.63 2.66
C PRO A 41 13.70 -12.77 1.16
N ALA A 42 14.22 -13.93 0.71
CA ALA A 42 14.42 -14.22 -0.71
C ALA A 42 13.10 -14.22 -1.51
N ALA A 43 12.00 -14.66 -0.90
CA ALA A 43 10.68 -14.72 -1.52
C ALA A 43 10.02 -13.33 -1.67
N VAL A 44 10.49 -12.30 -0.97
CA VAL A 44 9.97 -10.93 -1.09
C VAL A 44 10.13 -10.42 -2.53
N SER A 45 11.22 -10.80 -3.21
CA SER A 45 11.46 -10.43 -4.61
C SER A 45 10.51 -11.11 -5.61
N LEU A 46 9.78 -12.14 -5.17
CA LEU A 46 8.79 -12.86 -5.95
C LEU A 46 7.36 -12.34 -5.71
N LEU A 47 7.14 -11.49 -4.69
CA LEU A 47 5.83 -10.92 -4.42
C LEU A 47 5.38 -10.00 -5.55
N SER A 48 4.09 -10.06 -5.88
CA SER A 48 3.46 -9.11 -6.80
C SER A 48 3.55 -7.69 -6.25
N SER A 49 3.92 -6.74 -7.12
CA SER A 49 3.87 -5.31 -6.81
C SER A 49 2.45 -4.73 -6.81
N ALA A 50 1.44 -5.54 -7.16
CA ALA A 50 0.05 -5.13 -7.11
C ALA A 50 -0.35 -4.78 -5.67
N LYS A 51 -0.98 -3.61 -5.50
CA LYS A 51 -1.66 -3.24 -4.26
C LYS A 51 -2.85 -4.18 -4.03
N SER A 52 -3.18 -4.45 -2.77
CA SER A 52 -4.41 -5.18 -2.46
C SER A 52 -5.65 -4.37 -2.88
N PRO A 53 -6.84 -5.00 -3.01
CA PRO A 53 -8.06 -4.31 -3.42
C PRO A 53 -8.40 -3.08 -2.56
N MET A 54 -8.20 -3.17 -1.23
CA MET A 54 -8.39 -2.03 -0.33
C MET A 54 -7.42 -0.89 -0.64
N ALA A 55 -6.13 -1.22 -0.76
CA ALA A 55 -5.07 -0.25 -1.00
C ALA A 55 -5.21 0.40 -2.38
N ALA A 56 -5.61 -0.37 -3.40
CA ALA A 56 -5.89 0.10 -4.74
C ALA A 56 -7.09 1.05 -4.76
N ALA A 57 -8.21 0.68 -4.12
CA ALA A 57 -9.38 1.55 -4.00
C ALA A 57 -9.03 2.88 -3.30
N GLY A 58 -8.29 2.81 -2.20
CA GLY A 58 -7.79 4.00 -1.50
C GLY A 58 -6.99 4.90 -2.44
N ALA A 59 -5.99 4.36 -3.14
CA ALA A 59 -5.16 5.13 -4.08
C ALA A 59 -5.98 5.78 -5.22
N LEU A 60 -6.98 5.08 -5.75
CA LEU A 60 -7.86 5.62 -6.79
C LEU A 60 -8.73 6.77 -6.29
N ILE A 61 -9.27 6.67 -5.06
CA ILE A 61 -10.05 7.74 -4.43
C ILE A 61 -9.19 8.99 -4.22
N LYS A 62 -7.95 8.81 -3.72
CA LYS A 62 -6.99 9.93 -3.57
C LYS A 62 -6.72 10.59 -4.92
N ALA A 63 -6.36 9.81 -5.94
CA ALA A 63 -6.07 10.31 -7.27
C ALA A 63 -7.27 11.03 -7.93
N ALA A 64 -8.49 10.54 -7.71
CA ALA A 64 -9.70 11.19 -8.20
C ALA A 64 -9.94 12.54 -7.50
N SER A 65 -9.76 12.59 -6.18
CA SER A 65 -9.89 13.83 -5.39
C SER A 65 -8.87 14.89 -5.81
N GLU A 66 -7.61 14.49 -6.02
CA GLU A 66 -6.57 15.41 -6.51
C GLU A 66 -6.85 15.93 -7.92
N ARG A 67 -7.38 15.10 -8.82
CA ARG A 67 -7.77 15.52 -10.18
C ARG A 67 -8.88 16.56 -10.15
N GLY A 68 -9.94 16.34 -9.35
CA GLY A 68 -11.01 17.33 -9.17
C GLY A 68 -10.50 18.66 -8.61
N ARG A 69 -9.55 18.61 -7.65
CA ARG A 69 -8.88 19.82 -7.13
C ARG A 69 -8.14 20.60 -8.22
N ARG A 70 -7.43 19.89 -9.11
CA ARG A 70 -6.69 20.52 -10.23
C ARG A 70 -7.62 21.10 -11.29
N ALA A 71 -8.82 20.54 -11.46
CA ALA A 71 -9.80 20.97 -12.45
C ALA A 71 -10.59 22.24 -12.06
N GLY A 72 -10.36 22.80 -10.87
CA GLY A 72 -11.00 24.05 -10.44
C GLY A 72 -12.47 23.92 -10.05
N GLU A 73 -12.97 22.70 -9.85
CA GLU A 73 -14.30 22.45 -9.28
C GLU A 73 -14.33 23.03 -7.87
N GLY A 74 -15.10 24.11 -7.67
CA GLY A 74 -14.99 25.12 -6.59
C GLY A 74 -15.22 24.66 -5.14
N ARG A 75 -15.00 23.40 -4.80
CA ARG A 75 -15.00 22.92 -3.42
C ARG A 75 -13.62 22.38 -3.12
N ARG A 76 -12.83 23.07 -2.29
CA ARG A 76 -11.69 22.45 -1.59
C ARG A 76 -12.27 21.30 -0.77
N PRO A 77 -12.10 20.02 -1.15
CA PRO A 77 -12.49 18.96 -0.26
C PRO A 77 -11.38 18.90 0.79
N GLU A 78 -11.73 18.90 2.07
CA GLU A 78 -10.84 18.27 3.03
C GLU A 78 -10.49 16.86 2.53
N ALA A 79 -9.30 16.36 2.89
CA ALA A 79 -8.83 15.07 2.41
C ALA A 79 -9.94 14.01 2.59
N PRO A 80 -10.27 13.22 1.54
CA PRO A 80 -11.38 12.28 1.62
C PRO A 80 -11.09 11.21 2.67
N TYR A 81 -12.03 11.03 3.59
CA TYR A 81 -12.02 9.90 4.51
C TYR A 81 -12.48 8.64 3.76
N HIS A 82 -11.59 7.65 3.66
CA HIS A 82 -11.89 6.34 3.08
C HIS A 82 -11.99 5.29 4.19
N VAL A 83 -13.20 4.73 4.36
CA VAL A 83 -13.46 3.65 5.31
C VAL A 83 -13.69 2.36 4.53
N ALA A 84 -13.03 1.29 4.95
CA ALA A 84 -13.15 -0.02 4.33
C ALA A 84 -13.60 -1.06 5.37
N VAL A 85 -14.74 -1.70 5.14
CA VAL A 85 -15.23 -2.83 5.95
C VAL A 85 -14.64 -4.10 5.37
N MET A 86 -13.84 -4.81 6.17
CA MET A 86 -13.14 -6.01 5.72
C MET A 86 -13.34 -7.18 6.68
N PRO A 87 -13.40 -8.42 6.15
CA PRO A 87 -13.53 -9.63 6.97
C PRO A 87 -12.19 -10.08 7.60
N CYS A 88 -11.13 -9.26 7.52
CA CYS A 88 -9.78 -9.63 7.92
C CYS A 88 -9.20 -8.59 8.87
N HIS A 89 -8.77 -9.02 10.06
CA HIS A 89 -8.19 -8.15 11.07
C HIS A 89 -6.91 -7.45 10.59
N ASP A 90 -6.04 -8.19 9.90
CA ASP A 90 -4.74 -7.72 9.43
C ASP A 90 -4.86 -6.59 8.38
N LYS A 91 -6.04 -6.40 7.78
CA LYS A 91 -6.27 -5.26 6.89
C LYS A 91 -6.16 -3.92 7.59
N LYS A 92 -6.39 -3.86 8.91
CA LYS A 92 -6.11 -2.65 9.70
C LYS A 92 -4.61 -2.36 9.75
N LEU A 93 -3.78 -3.40 9.86
CA LEU A 93 -2.32 -3.26 9.84
C LEU A 93 -1.83 -2.88 8.46
N GLU A 94 -2.43 -3.43 7.40
CA GLU A 94 -2.14 -3.04 6.03
C GLU A 94 -2.45 -1.54 5.78
N ALA A 95 -3.62 -1.07 6.19
CA ALA A 95 -4.01 0.33 6.06
C ALA A 95 -3.11 1.29 6.86
N GLY A 96 -2.45 0.79 7.91
CA GLY A 96 -1.51 1.55 8.74
C GLY A 96 -0.07 1.54 8.23
N ARG A 97 0.24 0.90 7.09
CA ARG A 97 1.58 1.01 6.52
C ARG A 97 1.79 2.41 5.95
N ASP A 98 2.94 3.01 6.25
CA ASP A 98 3.28 4.38 5.85
C ASP A 98 3.13 4.60 4.34
N ASP A 99 3.44 3.58 3.52
CA ASP A 99 3.34 3.60 2.05
C ASP A 99 1.92 3.65 1.49
N LEU A 100 0.91 3.50 2.36
CA LEU A 100 -0.51 3.59 2.02
C LEU A 100 -1.18 4.79 2.69
N THR A 101 -0.47 5.51 3.57
CA THR A 101 -0.99 6.70 4.26
C THR A 101 -1.12 7.90 3.32
N TRP A 102 -1.85 8.93 3.75
CA TRP A 102 -2.06 10.16 2.98
C TRP A 102 -0.84 11.10 3.04
N GLU A 103 -0.04 11.00 4.09
CA GLU A 103 1.12 11.86 4.33
C GLU A 103 2.37 11.25 3.70
N GLY A 104 2.57 11.59 2.43
CA GLY A 104 3.70 11.20 1.60
C GLY A 104 3.80 12.11 0.39
N GLY A 105 4.09 13.38 0.66
CA GLY A 105 4.73 14.31 -0.28
C GLY A 105 6.18 14.47 0.10
#